data_AF-A0A8C5WI38-F1
#
_entry.id   AF-A0A8C5WI38-F1
#
_cell.length_a   1.000
_cell.length_b   1.000
_cell.length_c   1.000
_cell.angle_alpha   90.00
_cell.angle_beta   90.00
_cell.angle_gamma   90.00
#
_symmetry.space_group_name_H-M   'P 1'
#
loop_
_entity.id
_entity.type
_entity.pdbx_description
1 polymer ?
#
loop_
_entity_poly.entity_id
_entity_poly.type
_entity_poly.pdbx_seq_one_letter_code
_entity_poly.pdbx_strand_id
1 'polypeptide(L)'
;MMILSLWTLVLLAGAVIGADVCYDRIGCFPDNAPWAGTTERPIKKMPWSPDRINTRFLMFTKQNPTSFQEVNARNPNTISFSNFQTSRKSRFIIHGFIDKGEESWLTDMCKAMLSVEDVNCFCVDWSGGSRTLYTQAANNVRVVGAEVAYFVDVLSSNFGYSPSNVHVIGHSLGAQAAGEVGKRRRGLGRITGLDPAEPYFQGTPIEVRLDPSDALFVDVIHTDAAPVIPNLGLGTSQLVGHLDFFPNGGEKMPGCKKNVLSKIIDLDGIWQGTRDFFACNHLRSYKYYTESITSREGFIGFKTNSQSSLNSGGGFPCPRGSGCPLMGHYADNFTGVTSSSQRFYLNTGEMKSFSRWRYKVTVQITASRDTKGYFNIALYGTSGNTRQYQIYSGSLRSGASHTAFIDVEADVGTLTRVKFLWDNNIINVLLPKVGATSVTVQYGKDGRSYRFCGNDRVKENVLQTLRLC
;
A
#
# COMPACT_ATOMS: atom_id res chain seq x y z
N MET A 1 26.47 -13.02 75.78
CA MET A 1 25.35 -12.31 76.42
C MET A 1 25.10 -11.05 75.62
N MET A 2 23.84 -10.84 75.22
CA MET A 2 23.25 -9.64 74.60
C MET A 2 23.51 -9.30 73.11
N ILE A 3 22.38 -9.48 72.41
CA ILE A 3 21.89 -9.02 71.12
C ILE A 3 21.66 -7.50 71.15
N LEU A 4 21.90 -6.75 70.05
CA LEU A 4 20.89 -5.99 69.29
C LEU A 4 21.46 -4.96 68.28
N SER A 5 20.70 -4.81 67.18
CA SER A 5 20.59 -3.63 66.28
C SER A 5 21.67 -3.48 65.20
N LEU A 6 21.44 -3.03 63.96
CA LEU A 6 20.26 -2.58 63.20
C LEU A 6 20.74 -2.50 61.73
N TRP A 7 19.97 -3.04 60.78
CA TRP A 7 19.75 -2.57 59.39
C TRP A 7 20.85 -1.85 58.59
N THR A 8 21.14 -2.36 57.39
CA THR A 8 20.85 -1.66 56.11
C THR A 8 21.13 -2.60 54.93
N LEU A 9 20.06 -3.12 54.32
CA LEU A 9 20.11 -3.70 52.99
C LEU A 9 20.11 -2.53 52.00
N VAL A 10 21.28 -2.13 51.52
CA VAL A 10 21.38 -1.13 50.44
C VAL A 10 20.95 -1.82 49.15
N LEU A 11 19.67 -1.65 48.81
CA LEU A 11 19.17 -1.83 47.45
C LEU A 11 19.87 -0.81 46.56
N LEU A 12 20.92 -1.25 45.85
CA LEU A 12 21.48 -0.55 44.71
C LEU A 12 20.46 -0.62 43.56
N ALA A 13 19.43 0.22 43.64
CA ALA A 13 18.69 0.66 42.46
C ALA A 13 19.60 1.62 41.67
N GLY A 14 20.58 1.04 40.97
CA GLY A 14 21.31 1.78 39.95
C GLY A 14 20.31 2.20 38.88
N ALA A 15 19.96 3.48 38.84
CA ALA A 15 19.31 4.05 37.67
C ALA A 15 20.22 3.75 36.48
N VAL A 16 19.78 2.90 35.56
CA VAL A 16 20.48 2.65 34.30
C VAL A 16 20.37 3.95 33.51
N ILE A 17 21.36 4.83 33.66
CA ILE A 17 21.47 6.06 32.87
C ILE A 17 21.61 5.61 31.41
N GLY A 18 20.61 5.91 30.59
CA GLY A 18 20.67 5.66 29.14
C GLY A 18 21.85 6.41 28.53
N ALA A 19 22.46 5.83 27.51
CA ALA A 19 23.45 6.55 26.72
C ALA A 19 22.72 7.35 25.64
N ASP A 20 23.29 8.49 25.25
CA ASP A 20 22.83 9.29 24.12
C ASP A 20 23.99 9.48 23.15
N VAL A 21 23.71 9.43 21.84
CA VAL A 21 24.65 9.91 20.82
C VAL A 21 24.11 11.17 20.16
N CYS A 22 24.90 12.23 20.09
CA CYS A 22 24.50 13.50 19.49
C CYS A 22 25.29 13.75 18.21
N TYR A 23 24.58 14.24 17.19
CA TYR A 23 25.17 14.62 15.91
C TYR A 23 24.80 16.05 15.58
N ASP A 24 25.77 16.80 15.07
CA ASP A 24 25.57 18.18 14.66
C ASP A 24 24.38 18.31 13.69
N ARG A 25 23.59 19.37 13.89
CA ARG A 25 22.34 19.73 13.16
C ARG A 25 21.11 18.87 13.46
N ILE A 26 21.27 17.58 13.78
CA ILE A 26 20.13 16.64 13.90
C ILE A 26 19.83 16.18 15.33
N GLY A 27 20.62 16.63 16.29
CA GLY A 27 20.37 16.46 17.72
C GLY A 27 20.83 15.10 18.27
N CYS A 28 20.24 14.71 19.40
CA CYS A 28 20.63 13.53 20.17
C CYS A 28 19.65 12.35 19.99
N PHE A 29 20.20 11.14 20.10
CA PHE A 29 19.51 9.88 19.92
C PHE A 29 19.75 9.00 21.15
N PRO A 30 18.77 8.88 22.05
CA PRO A 30 18.88 7.99 23.21
C PRO A 30 18.72 6.50 22.85
N ASP A 31 19.32 5.60 23.64
CA ASP A 31 19.12 4.14 23.58
C ASP A 31 18.26 3.55 24.70
N ASN A 32 17.64 4.40 25.53
CA ASN A 32 16.68 3.97 26.52
C ASN A 32 15.31 3.65 25.89
N ALA A 33 14.40 3.11 26.70
CA ALA A 33 13.02 2.90 26.27
C ALA A 33 12.38 4.24 25.83
N PRO A 34 11.58 4.28 24.76
CA PRO A 34 11.10 3.12 23.98
C PRO A 34 12.01 2.71 22.79
N TRP A 35 13.18 3.31 22.64
CA TRP A 35 14.06 3.12 21.47
C TRP A 35 14.81 1.79 21.47
N ALA A 36 15.11 1.27 22.66
CA ALA A 36 15.62 -0.08 22.86
C ALA A 36 15.33 -0.58 24.30
N GLY A 37 15.65 -1.85 24.54
CA GLY A 37 15.41 -2.51 25.82
C GLY A 37 13.94 -2.82 26.11
N THR A 38 13.08 -2.82 25.08
CA THR A 38 11.66 -3.21 25.18
C THR A 38 11.45 -4.62 24.60
N THR A 39 10.24 -5.17 24.77
CA THR A 39 9.86 -6.47 24.18
C THR A 39 10.01 -6.47 22.66
N GLU A 40 9.57 -5.39 22.02
CA GLU A 40 9.59 -5.23 20.56
C GLU A 40 11.00 -4.87 20.04
N ARG A 41 11.83 -4.23 20.87
CA ARG A 41 13.19 -3.76 20.54
C ARG A 41 14.20 -4.13 21.64
N PRO A 42 14.52 -5.43 21.83
CA PRO A 42 15.30 -5.87 22.99
C PRO A 42 16.77 -5.44 22.95
N ILE A 43 17.33 -5.26 21.76
CA ILE A 43 18.77 -4.98 21.58
C ILE A 43 19.02 -3.46 21.60
N LYS A 44 19.85 -3.00 22.54
CA LYS A 44 20.37 -1.62 22.56
C LYS A 44 21.37 -1.41 21.43
N LYS A 45 21.00 -0.57 20.45
CA LYS A 45 21.84 -0.16 19.34
C LYS A 45 21.65 1.34 19.08
N MET A 46 22.76 2.07 19.13
CA MET A 46 22.79 3.45 18.69
C MET A 46 22.67 3.54 17.16
N PRO A 47 21.98 4.57 16.62
CA PRO A 47 22.07 4.86 15.20
C PRO A 47 23.50 5.28 14.84
N TRP A 48 23.94 4.91 13.63
CA TRP A 48 25.21 5.37 13.07
C TRP A 48 25.22 6.87 12.81
N SER A 49 26.43 7.44 12.68
CA SER A 49 26.58 8.85 12.35
C SER A 49 26.05 9.18 10.96
N PRO A 50 25.62 10.43 10.72
CA PRO A 50 25.19 10.89 9.40
C PRO A 50 26.19 10.60 8.29
N ASP A 51 27.48 10.82 8.55
CA ASP A 51 28.54 10.62 7.55
C ASP A 51 28.74 9.13 7.22
N ARG A 52 28.48 8.22 8.17
CA ARG A 52 28.51 6.77 7.94
C ARG A 52 27.28 6.27 7.19
N ILE A 53 26.10 6.80 7.51
CA ILE A 53 24.86 6.47 6.80
C ILE A 53 24.90 7.02 5.37
N ASN A 54 25.53 8.18 5.20
CA ASN A 54 25.70 8.87 3.93
C ASN A 54 24.37 9.06 3.17
N THR A 55 23.41 9.73 3.82
CA THR A 55 22.12 10.03 3.20
C THR A 55 22.28 11.05 2.07
N ARG A 56 21.80 10.71 0.88
CA ARG A 56 21.89 11.52 -0.35
C ARG A 56 20.50 11.90 -0.84
N PHE A 57 20.37 13.12 -1.34
CA PHE A 57 19.12 13.65 -1.88
C PHE A 57 19.27 13.88 -3.39
N LEU A 58 18.67 12.98 -4.17
CA LEU A 58 18.80 12.95 -5.63
C LEU A 58 17.52 13.54 -6.24
N MET A 59 17.60 14.79 -6.73
CA MET A 59 16.44 15.53 -7.19
C MET A 59 16.19 15.37 -8.69
N PHE A 60 14.95 15.07 -9.04
CA PHE A 60 14.40 15.02 -10.39
C PHE A 60 13.26 16.03 -10.53
N THR A 61 13.19 16.68 -11.68
CA THR A 61 12.10 17.59 -12.06
C THR A 61 11.75 17.34 -13.54
N LYS A 62 10.72 18.01 -14.07
CA LYS A 62 10.43 17.96 -15.50
C LYS A 62 11.58 18.47 -16.37
N GLN A 63 12.45 19.33 -15.83
CA GLN A 63 13.61 19.88 -16.51
C GLN A 63 14.79 18.89 -16.55
N ASN A 64 14.81 17.90 -15.64
CA ASN A 64 15.85 16.86 -15.57
C ASN A 64 15.24 15.49 -15.18
N PRO A 65 14.38 14.90 -16.03
CA PRO A 65 13.61 13.71 -15.66
C PRO A 65 14.44 12.41 -15.65
N THR A 66 15.61 12.40 -16.27
CA THR A 66 16.47 11.21 -16.43
C THR A 66 17.77 11.27 -15.62
N SER A 67 18.21 12.46 -15.23
CA SER A 67 19.48 12.68 -14.55
C SER A 67 19.23 13.51 -13.30
N PHE A 68 19.63 13.00 -12.14
CA PHE A 68 19.43 13.71 -10.88
C PHE A 68 20.37 14.90 -10.76
N GLN A 69 19.92 15.92 -10.02
CA GLN A 69 20.78 16.91 -9.40
C GLN A 69 20.92 16.52 -7.93
N GLU A 70 22.14 16.22 -7.47
CA GLU A 70 22.38 15.96 -6.06
C GLU A 70 22.39 17.28 -5.30
N VAL A 71 21.49 17.40 -4.32
CA VAL A 71 21.29 18.60 -3.52
C VAL A 71 21.55 18.30 -2.05
N ASN A 72 21.99 19.30 -1.29
CA ASN A 72 22.43 19.11 0.08
C ASN A 72 21.97 20.26 0.98
N ALA A 73 21.19 19.95 2.01
CA ALA A 73 20.73 20.92 2.99
C ALA A 73 21.87 21.56 3.82
N ARG A 74 23.03 20.90 3.95
CA ARG A 74 24.26 21.48 4.55
C ARG A 74 24.82 22.63 3.72
N ASN A 75 24.52 22.64 2.42
CA ASN A 75 24.92 23.70 1.50
C ASN A 75 23.71 24.16 0.66
N PRO A 76 22.86 25.05 1.20
CA PRO A 76 21.62 25.50 0.56
C PRO A 76 21.81 26.09 -0.86
N ASN A 77 23.02 26.53 -1.20
CA ASN A 77 23.34 26.97 -2.57
C ASN A 77 23.13 25.85 -3.60
N THR A 78 23.37 24.59 -3.23
CA THR A 78 23.10 23.44 -4.12
C THR A 78 21.62 23.34 -4.51
N ILE A 79 20.70 23.68 -3.60
CA ILE A 79 19.26 23.74 -3.87
C ILE A 79 18.96 24.96 -4.75
N SER A 80 19.55 26.12 -4.44
CA SER A 80 19.35 27.38 -5.19
C SER A 80 19.81 27.30 -6.64
N PHE A 81 20.89 26.59 -6.92
CA PHE A 81 21.44 26.40 -8.28
C PHE A 81 20.83 25.20 -9.03
N SER A 82 19.93 24.45 -8.38
CA SER A 82 19.23 23.33 -9.00
C SER A 82 17.94 23.78 -9.70
N ASN A 83 17.22 22.83 -10.31
CA ASN A 83 15.90 23.06 -10.90
C ASN A 83 14.76 23.11 -9.88
N PHE A 84 15.06 23.21 -8.57
CA PHE A 84 14.07 23.26 -7.51
C PHE A 84 13.16 24.48 -7.69
N GLN A 85 11.85 24.27 -7.55
CA GLN A 85 10.85 25.34 -7.64
C GLN A 85 9.98 25.39 -6.40
N THR A 86 9.95 26.53 -5.72
CA THR A 86 9.15 26.76 -4.50
C THR A 86 7.64 26.79 -4.76
N SER A 87 7.23 27.03 -6.00
CA SER A 87 5.81 27.02 -6.41
C SER A 87 5.24 25.62 -6.65
N ARG A 88 6.08 24.57 -6.63
CA ARG A 88 5.70 23.18 -6.90
C ARG A 88 5.69 22.35 -5.62
N LYS A 89 4.83 21.33 -5.56
CA LYS A 89 4.89 20.35 -4.47
C LYS A 89 6.20 19.57 -4.51
N SER A 90 6.65 19.12 -3.35
CA SER A 90 7.87 18.35 -3.18
C SER A 90 7.55 16.97 -2.65
N ARG A 91 8.07 15.93 -3.31
CA ARG A 91 7.82 14.52 -2.97
C ARG A 91 9.13 13.84 -2.66
N PHE A 92 9.33 13.43 -1.42
CA PHE A 92 10.50 12.65 -0.99
C PHE A 92 10.13 11.16 -1.06
N ILE A 93 10.96 10.35 -1.69
CA ILE A 93 10.79 8.90 -1.80
C ILE A 93 11.93 8.25 -1.03
N ILE A 94 11.62 7.57 0.07
CA ILE A 94 12.58 6.94 0.97
C ILE A 94 12.45 5.42 0.85
N HIS A 95 13.54 4.76 0.48
CA HIS A 95 13.55 3.31 0.37
C HIS A 95 13.66 2.59 1.71
N GLY A 96 13.38 1.29 1.71
CA GLY A 96 13.76 0.37 2.78
C GLY A 96 14.52 -0.81 2.20
N PHE A 97 13.92 -2.00 2.27
CA PHE A 97 14.45 -3.19 1.60
C PHE A 97 14.55 -2.96 0.08
N ILE A 98 15.71 -3.25 -0.51
CA ILE A 98 15.91 -3.20 -1.96
C ILE A 98 16.28 -4.61 -2.41
N ASP A 99 15.40 -5.23 -3.19
CA ASP A 99 15.67 -6.52 -3.82
C ASP A 99 16.57 -6.33 -5.05
N LYS A 100 17.26 -7.41 -5.44
CA LYS A 100 18.13 -7.41 -6.62
C LYS A 100 17.32 -7.11 -7.88
N GLY A 101 17.73 -6.09 -8.63
CA GLY A 101 17.05 -5.67 -9.87
C GLY A 101 15.94 -4.65 -9.67
N GLU A 102 15.66 -4.22 -8.43
CA GLU A 102 14.66 -3.17 -8.14
C GLU A 102 15.32 -1.81 -7.85
N GLU A 103 16.64 -1.64 -8.05
CA GLU A 103 17.39 -0.43 -7.64
C GLU A 103 16.87 0.88 -8.25
N SER A 104 16.14 0.79 -9.37
CA SER A 104 15.60 1.94 -10.09
C SER A 104 14.20 2.37 -9.65
N TRP A 105 13.53 1.64 -8.75
CA TRP A 105 12.09 1.84 -8.47
C TRP A 105 11.74 3.26 -8.00
N LEU A 106 12.62 3.92 -7.24
CA LEU A 106 12.41 5.30 -6.78
C LEU A 106 12.41 6.26 -7.98
N THR A 107 13.36 6.09 -8.88
CA THR A 107 13.49 6.92 -10.09
C THR A 107 12.34 6.68 -11.05
N ASP A 108 11.86 5.44 -11.16
CA ASP A 108 10.71 5.11 -12.00
C ASP A 108 9.40 5.68 -11.44
N MET A 109 9.27 5.73 -10.11
CA MET A 109 8.17 6.44 -9.46
C MET A 109 8.25 7.95 -9.71
N CYS A 110 9.44 8.57 -9.62
CA CYS A 110 9.60 9.97 -10.01
C CYS A 110 9.20 10.21 -11.48
N LYS A 111 9.66 9.38 -12.42
CA LYS A 111 9.28 9.49 -13.84
C LYS A 111 7.76 9.40 -14.03
N ALA A 112 7.10 8.47 -13.33
CA ALA A 112 5.66 8.35 -13.35
C ALA A 112 4.97 9.64 -12.85
N MET A 113 5.42 10.22 -11.73
CA MET A 113 4.89 11.50 -11.22
C MET A 113 5.08 12.63 -12.24
N LEU A 114 6.29 12.77 -12.78
CA LEU A 114 6.63 13.81 -13.76
C LEU A 114 5.83 13.69 -15.07
N SER A 115 5.23 12.53 -15.35
CA SER A 115 4.33 12.36 -16.51
C SER A 115 2.94 12.99 -16.31
N VAL A 116 2.50 13.20 -15.07
CA VAL A 116 1.14 13.69 -14.76
C VAL A 116 1.10 15.02 -14.01
N GLU A 117 2.19 15.42 -13.36
CA GLU A 117 2.27 16.65 -12.56
C GLU A 117 3.67 17.28 -12.60
N ASP A 118 3.75 18.56 -12.27
CA ASP A 118 5.01 19.32 -12.21
C ASP A 118 5.46 19.46 -10.73
N VAL A 119 6.38 18.59 -10.31
CA VAL A 119 6.81 18.44 -8.91
C VAL A 119 8.34 18.40 -8.77
N ASN A 120 8.83 18.71 -7.57
CA ASN A 120 10.20 18.41 -7.16
C ASN A 120 10.23 17.00 -6.56
N CYS A 121 10.81 16.02 -7.24
CA CYS A 121 10.89 14.65 -6.77
C CYS A 121 12.28 14.35 -6.20
N PHE A 122 12.38 13.93 -4.95
CA PHE A 122 13.63 13.64 -4.26
C PHE A 122 13.72 12.15 -3.94
N CYS A 123 14.63 11.42 -4.59
CA CYS A 123 14.99 10.08 -4.15
C CYS A 123 15.97 10.20 -2.99
N VAL A 124 15.64 9.61 -1.83
CA VAL A 124 16.47 9.61 -0.64
C VAL A 124 17.23 8.29 -0.57
N ASP A 125 18.50 8.31 -0.97
CA ASP A 125 19.40 7.15 -0.92
C ASP A 125 20.11 7.14 0.44
N TRP A 126 19.89 6.10 1.22
CA TRP A 126 20.57 5.86 2.49
C TRP A 126 21.18 4.46 2.53
N SER A 127 21.60 3.95 1.37
CA SER A 127 22.17 2.61 1.21
C SER A 127 23.38 2.36 2.13
N GLY A 128 24.14 3.41 2.48
CA GLY A 128 25.23 3.32 3.45
C GLY A 128 24.79 2.96 4.87
N GLY A 129 23.56 3.32 5.26
CA GLY A 129 22.96 2.97 6.55
C GLY A 129 22.01 1.78 6.51
N SER A 130 21.49 1.39 5.33
CA SER A 130 20.56 0.28 5.20
C SER A 130 21.26 -1.07 5.05
N ARG A 131 22.40 -1.14 4.34
CA ARG A 131 23.14 -2.40 4.08
C ARG A 131 23.98 -2.84 5.28
N THR A 132 23.31 -3.27 6.34
CA THR A 132 23.90 -3.68 7.62
C THR A 132 23.01 -4.73 8.30
N LEU A 133 23.19 -5.04 9.58
CA LEU A 133 22.24 -5.86 10.34
C LEU A 133 20.87 -5.16 10.41
N TYR A 134 19.77 -5.90 10.33
CA TYR A 134 18.41 -5.35 10.35
C TYR A 134 18.20 -4.48 11.59
N THR A 135 18.68 -4.94 12.74
CA THR A 135 18.60 -4.21 14.02
C THR A 135 19.29 -2.85 13.97
N GLN A 136 20.44 -2.75 13.28
CA GLN A 136 21.14 -1.50 13.08
C GLN A 136 20.43 -0.62 12.06
N ALA A 137 19.96 -1.19 10.94
CA ALA A 137 19.19 -0.46 9.93
C ALA A 137 17.92 0.16 10.53
N ALA A 138 17.19 -0.60 11.35
CA ALA A 138 16.00 -0.17 12.08
C ALA A 138 16.27 0.91 13.14
N ASN A 139 17.52 1.13 13.56
CA ASN A 139 17.91 2.27 14.38
C ASN A 139 18.39 3.44 13.52
N ASN A 140 19.10 3.17 12.42
CA ASN A 140 19.56 4.18 11.46
C ASN A 140 18.41 4.97 10.83
N VAL A 141 17.19 4.42 10.74
CA VAL A 141 16.00 5.16 10.27
C VAL A 141 15.78 6.47 11.03
N ARG A 142 16.17 6.54 12.31
CA ARG A 142 16.05 7.75 13.13
C ARG A 142 16.92 8.89 12.59
N VAL A 143 18.14 8.58 12.17
CA VAL A 143 19.05 9.56 11.58
C VAL A 143 18.62 9.94 10.17
N VAL A 144 18.14 8.97 9.37
CA VAL A 144 17.60 9.26 8.03
C VAL A 144 16.39 10.21 8.12
N GLY A 145 15.44 9.93 9.01
CA GLY A 145 14.30 10.81 9.26
C GLY A 145 14.73 12.20 9.74
N ALA A 146 15.75 12.28 10.58
CA ALA A 146 16.29 13.55 11.04
C ALA A 146 16.99 14.37 9.93
N GLU A 147 17.74 13.74 9.03
CA GLU A 147 18.34 14.43 7.88
C GLU A 147 17.27 14.92 6.88
N VAL A 148 16.20 14.16 6.65
CA VAL A 148 15.08 14.62 5.81
C VAL A 148 14.31 15.76 6.49
N ALA A 149 14.06 15.68 7.80
CA ALA A 149 13.42 16.77 8.55
C ALA A 149 14.26 18.05 8.50
N TYR A 150 15.59 17.94 8.69
CA TYR A 150 16.52 19.05 8.53
C TYR A 150 16.48 19.63 7.11
N PHE A 151 16.39 18.79 6.09
CA PHE A 151 16.22 19.26 4.70
C PHE A 151 14.94 20.10 4.55
N VAL A 152 13.81 19.62 5.09
CA VAL A 152 12.54 20.35 5.06
C VAL A 152 12.63 21.67 5.86
N ASP A 153 13.32 21.68 6.99
CA ASP A 153 13.58 22.91 7.76
C ASP A 153 14.35 23.94 6.93
N VAL A 154 15.41 23.53 6.23
CA VAL A 154 16.18 24.40 5.32
C VAL A 154 15.31 24.92 4.17
N LEU A 155 14.44 24.10 3.59
CA LEU A 155 13.46 24.58 2.60
C LEU A 155 12.55 25.67 3.20
N SER A 156 12.08 25.48 4.42
CA SER A 156 11.22 26.43 5.11
C SER A 156 11.93 27.74 5.45
N SER A 157 13.14 27.68 6.02
CA SER A 157 13.85 28.86 6.54
C SER A 157 14.58 29.64 5.45
N ASN A 158 15.20 28.96 4.47
CA ASN A 158 15.99 29.62 3.43
C ASN A 158 15.17 29.97 2.19
N PHE A 159 14.07 29.26 1.92
CA PHE A 159 13.28 29.43 0.68
C PHE A 159 11.82 29.80 0.93
N GLY A 160 11.41 29.99 2.18
CA GLY A 160 10.01 30.29 2.53
C GLY A 160 9.03 29.17 2.14
N TYR A 161 9.52 27.94 2.00
CA TYR A 161 8.74 26.82 1.48
C TYR A 161 8.00 26.07 2.59
N SER A 162 6.67 26.12 2.58
CA SER A 162 5.84 25.50 3.63
C SER A 162 5.99 23.96 3.68
N PRO A 163 6.17 23.35 4.87
CA PRO A 163 6.13 21.90 5.05
C PRO A 163 4.82 21.25 4.59
N SER A 164 3.72 22.01 4.54
CA SER A 164 2.43 21.53 4.02
C SER A 164 2.48 21.18 2.52
N ASN A 165 3.48 21.69 1.79
CA ASN A 165 3.73 21.35 0.38
C ASN A 165 4.65 20.13 0.21
N VAL A 166 5.05 19.48 1.31
CA VAL A 166 5.90 18.29 1.31
C VAL A 166 5.05 17.03 1.48
N HIS A 167 5.34 16.03 0.66
CA HIS A 167 4.83 14.69 0.78
C HIS A 167 6.01 13.72 0.90
N VAL A 168 6.07 12.94 1.98
CA VAL A 168 7.08 11.89 2.17
C VAL A 168 6.47 10.52 1.92
N ILE A 169 7.02 9.78 0.96
CA ILE A 169 6.62 8.43 0.58
C ILE A 169 7.72 7.49 1.07
N GLY A 170 7.40 6.63 2.02
CA GLY A 170 8.37 5.70 2.59
C GLY A 170 7.95 4.25 2.34
N HIS A 171 8.86 3.41 1.85
CA HIS A 171 8.64 1.97 1.70
C HIS A 171 9.37 1.17 2.78
N SER A 172 8.74 0.15 3.35
CA SER A 172 9.40 -0.77 4.31
C SER A 172 9.97 0.01 5.52
N LEU A 173 11.27 -0.10 5.84
CA LEU A 173 11.94 0.74 6.85
C LEU A 173 11.89 2.24 6.51
N GLY A 174 11.82 2.61 5.23
CA GLY A 174 11.65 3.98 4.79
C GLY A 174 10.31 4.60 5.23
N ALA A 175 9.27 3.79 5.44
CA ALA A 175 7.99 4.27 6.00
C ALA A 175 8.16 4.71 7.47
N GLN A 176 8.98 4.00 8.23
CA GLN A 176 9.31 4.36 9.61
C GLN A 176 10.19 5.61 9.65
N ALA A 177 11.15 5.73 8.72
CA ALA A 177 11.91 6.96 8.53
C ALA A 177 11.00 8.15 8.19
N ALA A 178 10.00 7.96 7.32
CA ALA A 178 9.00 9.00 7.00
C ALA A 178 8.21 9.44 8.24
N GLY A 179 7.83 8.51 9.12
CA GLY A 179 7.21 8.84 10.41
C GLY A 179 8.14 9.68 11.30
N GLU A 180 9.44 9.35 11.36
CA GLU A 180 10.43 10.15 12.09
C GLU A 180 10.55 11.58 11.52
N VAL A 181 10.41 11.77 10.20
CA VAL A 181 10.36 13.12 9.59
C VAL A 181 9.22 13.92 10.19
N GLY A 182 8.03 13.34 10.23
CA GLY A 182 6.81 13.98 10.74
C GLY A 182 6.90 14.38 12.22
N LYS A 183 7.47 13.50 13.05
CA LYS A 183 7.69 13.77 14.48
C LYS A 183 8.59 14.97 14.72
N ARG A 184 9.62 15.13 13.89
CA ARG A 184 10.59 16.23 13.97
C ARG A 184 10.08 17.51 13.32
N ARG A 185 9.29 17.38 12.25
CA ARG A 185 8.75 18.51 11.49
C ARG A 185 7.23 18.49 11.47
N ARG A 186 6.64 19.20 12.44
CA ARG A 186 5.18 19.45 12.47
C ARG A 186 4.70 20.21 11.24
N GLY A 187 3.46 19.95 10.85
CA GLY A 187 2.82 20.61 9.70
C GLY A 187 3.19 20.00 8.34
N LEU A 188 3.81 18.83 8.32
CA LEU A 188 4.09 18.07 7.10
C LEU A 188 2.78 17.76 6.36
N GLY A 189 2.75 18.00 5.04
CA GLY A 189 1.53 17.90 4.24
C GLY A 189 0.96 16.48 4.17
N ARG A 190 1.80 15.51 3.79
CA ARG A 190 1.37 14.11 3.63
C ARG A 190 2.50 13.12 3.90
N ILE A 191 2.16 11.98 4.49
CA ILE A 191 3.01 10.78 4.47
C ILE A 191 2.26 9.64 3.80
N THR A 192 2.90 8.93 2.86
CA THR A 192 2.42 7.62 2.42
C THR A 192 3.35 6.52 2.94
N GLY A 193 2.81 5.57 3.69
CA GLY A 193 3.49 4.35 4.11
C GLY A 193 3.25 3.21 3.13
N LEU A 194 4.29 2.74 2.45
CA LEU A 194 4.23 1.60 1.53
C LEU A 194 4.74 0.35 2.24
N ASP A 195 3.80 -0.46 2.72
CA ASP A 195 4.01 -1.66 3.52
C ASP A 195 5.02 -1.45 4.66
N PRO A 196 4.70 -0.59 5.67
CA PRO A 196 5.62 -0.25 6.73
C PRO A 196 6.13 -1.49 7.46
N ALA A 197 7.43 -1.57 7.72
CA ALA A 197 8.03 -2.77 8.31
C ALA A 197 7.47 -3.08 9.70
N GLU A 198 7.08 -4.35 9.94
CA GLU A 198 6.62 -4.86 11.24
C GLU A 198 7.77 -5.03 12.25
N PRO A 199 8.87 -5.77 11.95
CA PRO A 199 9.83 -6.12 12.98
C PRO A 199 10.49 -4.88 13.57
N TYR A 200 10.53 -4.80 14.91
CA TYR A 200 11.04 -3.66 15.70
C TYR A 200 10.13 -2.41 15.74
N PHE A 201 8.93 -2.43 15.15
CA PHE A 201 8.03 -1.27 15.11
C PHE A 201 6.59 -1.58 15.51
N GLN A 202 6.00 -2.68 15.05
CA GLN A 202 4.63 -3.01 15.44
C GLN A 202 4.53 -3.21 16.95
N GLY A 203 3.49 -2.63 17.56
CA GLY A 203 3.29 -2.66 19.02
C GLY A 203 4.11 -1.63 19.81
N THR A 204 5.05 -0.92 19.17
CA THR A 204 5.80 0.16 19.84
C THR A 204 4.95 1.42 20.05
N PRO A 205 5.34 2.30 21.00
CA PRO A 205 4.77 3.63 21.16
C PRO A 205 4.85 4.47 19.88
N ILE A 206 3.94 5.44 19.73
CA ILE A 206 3.83 6.25 18.51
C ILE A 206 5.12 7.00 18.17
N GLU A 207 5.97 7.29 19.17
CA GLU A 207 7.25 7.97 19.01
C GLU A 207 8.25 7.16 18.17
N VAL A 208 8.10 5.83 18.09
CA VAL A 208 9.08 4.93 17.45
C VAL A 208 8.68 4.56 16.02
N ARG A 209 7.40 4.63 15.67
CA ARG A 209 6.83 4.10 14.43
C ARG A 209 6.00 5.15 13.67
N LEU A 210 5.69 4.88 12.41
CA LEU A 210 4.69 5.64 11.67
C LEU A 210 3.34 5.66 12.42
N ASP A 211 2.70 6.83 12.42
CA ASP A 211 1.42 7.08 13.08
C ASP A 211 0.65 8.21 12.38
N PRO A 212 -0.70 8.27 12.45
CA PRO A 212 -1.48 9.35 11.84
C PRO A 212 -1.05 10.75 12.29
N SER A 213 -0.52 10.90 13.51
CA SER A 213 -0.06 12.18 14.04
C SER A 213 1.19 12.77 13.33
N ASP A 214 1.87 11.99 12.50
CA ASP A 214 3.13 12.40 11.85
C ASP A 214 2.94 13.38 10.69
N ALA A 215 1.72 13.53 10.13
CA ALA A 215 1.44 14.51 9.09
C ALA A 215 -0.03 14.95 9.11
N LEU A 216 -0.35 16.02 8.36
CA LEU A 216 -1.73 16.47 8.16
C LEU A 216 -2.60 15.38 7.50
N PHE A 217 -1.97 14.50 6.72
CA PHE A 217 -2.62 13.33 6.14
C PHE A 217 -1.62 12.18 6.03
N VAL A 218 -2.05 10.97 6.41
CA VAL A 218 -1.23 9.75 6.37
C VAL A 218 -2.06 8.65 5.72
N ASP A 219 -1.57 8.07 4.65
CA ASP A 219 -2.20 6.94 3.98
C ASP A 219 -1.23 5.76 3.83
N VAL A 220 -1.72 4.54 4.03
CA VAL A 220 -0.89 3.34 4.17
C VAL A 220 -1.38 2.24 3.25
N ILE A 221 -0.47 1.56 2.54
CA ILE A 221 -0.78 0.41 1.70
C ILE A 221 -0.12 -0.83 2.30
N HIS A 222 -0.93 -1.79 2.74
CA HIS A 222 -0.48 -3.06 3.33
C HIS A 222 -0.48 -4.17 2.27
N THR A 223 0.65 -4.82 2.06
CA THR A 223 0.80 -5.88 1.04
C THR A 223 1.48 -7.15 1.52
N ASP A 224 2.13 -7.11 2.69
CA ASP A 224 2.77 -8.28 3.31
C ASP A 224 2.50 -8.33 4.83
N ALA A 225 1.27 -8.01 5.22
CA ALA A 225 0.82 -7.85 6.60
C ALA A 225 0.56 -9.15 7.37
N ALA A 226 1.01 -10.30 6.85
CA ALA A 226 0.95 -11.54 7.60
C ALA A 226 1.98 -11.48 8.74
N PRO A 227 1.73 -12.10 9.91
CA PRO A 227 2.69 -12.05 11.01
C PRO A 227 4.08 -12.52 10.58
N VAL A 228 5.12 -11.79 10.98
CA VAL A 228 6.52 -12.16 10.69
C VAL A 228 6.77 -13.62 11.07
N ILE A 229 6.34 -14.05 12.26
CA ILE A 229 6.39 -15.46 12.69
C ILE A 229 4.97 -16.05 12.68
N PRO A 230 4.72 -17.21 12.04
CA PRO A 230 5.65 -18.00 11.22
C PRO A 230 5.64 -17.67 9.72
N ASN A 231 4.91 -16.64 9.29
CA ASN A 231 4.53 -16.46 7.88
C ASN A 231 5.55 -15.70 7.04
N LEU A 232 6.56 -15.08 7.67
CA LEU A 232 7.55 -14.21 7.02
C LEU A 232 6.90 -13.06 6.25
N GLY A 233 5.83 -12.47 6.77
CA GLY A 233 5.36 -11.17 6.29
C GLY A 233 6.19 -10.06 6.92
N LEU A 234 6.71 -9.14 6.10
CA LEU A 234 7.54 -8.04 6.59
C LEU A 234 6.75 -6.77 6.91
N GLY A 235 5.53 -6.65 6.38
CA GLY A 235 4.66 -5.49 6.58
C GLY A 235 3.86 -5.59 7.87
N THR A 236 3.54 -4.44 8.47
CA THR A 236 2.67 -4.39 9.65
C THR A 236 1.20 -4.62 9.31
N SER A 237 0.47 -5.28 10.21
CA SER A 237 -1.00 -5.37 10.18
C SER A 237 -1.69 -4.28 11.02
N GLN A 238 -0.91 -3.53 11.80
CA GLN A 238 -1.38 -2.43 12.61
C GLN A 238 -1.82 -1.26 11.72
N LEU A 239 -2.94 -0.62 12.08
CA LEU A 239 -3.38 0.60 11.41
C LEU A 239 -2.47 1.75 11.87
N VAL A 240 -1.80 2.38 10.91
CA VAL A 240 -0.80 3.43 11.16
C VAL A 240 -1.04 4.68 10.30
N GLY A 241 -2.15 4.70 9.54
CA GLY A 241 -2.59 5.85 8.75
C GLY A 241 -3.94 6.41 9.18
N HIS A 242 -4.29 7.55 8.59
CA HIS A 242 -5.67 8.01 8.54
C HIS A 242 -6.50 7.08 7.64
N LEU A 243 -5.91 6.66 6.50
CA LEU A 243 -6.46 5.64 5.61
C LEU A 243 -5.48 4.47 5.49
N ASP A 244 -5.95 3.26 5.76
CA ASP A 244 -5.16 2.03 5.64
C ASP A 244 -5.83 1.11 4.60
N PHE A 245 -5.11 0.86 3.51
CA PHE A 245 -5.57 0.05 2.38
C PHE A 245 -4.97 -1.35 2.43
N PHE A 246 -5.83 -2.36 2.30
CA PHE A 246 -5.48 -3.78 2.29
C PHE A 246 -5.84 -4.41 0.93
N PRO A 247 -5.11 -4.07 -0.16
CA PRO A 247 -5.34 -4.69 -1.45
C PRO A 247 -5.18 -6.22 -1.36
N ASN A 248 -6.13 -6.96 -1.92
CA ASN A 248 -6.20 -8.43 -1.89
C ASN A 248 -6.14 -9.03 -0.47
N GLY A 249 -6.59 -8.25 0.53
CA GLY A 249 -6.57 -8.63 1.93
C GLY A 249 -5.30 -8.21 2.69
N GLY A 250 -4.28 -7.71 1.98
CA GLY A 250 -3.06 -7.13 2.57
C GLY A 250 -1.97 -8.13 2.96
N GLU A 251 -2.21 -9.44 2.85
CA GLU A 251 -1.24 -10.48 3.27
C GLU A 251 -0.60 -11.22 2.09
N LYS A 252 -1.37 -11.53 1.04
CA LYS A 252 -0.90 -12.31 -0.10
C LYS A 252 -1.35 -11.67 -1.40
N MET A 253 -0.38 -11.17 -2.15
CA MET A 253 -0.65 -10.49 -3.41
C MET A 253 -0.77 -11.50 -4.56
N PRO A 254 -1.72 -11.31 -5.49
CA PRO A 254 -1.79 -12.10 -6.71
C PRO A 254 -0.46 -12.03 -7.50
N GLY A 255 -0.05 -13.18 -8.07
CA GLY A 255 1.23 -13.32 -8.78
C GLY A 255 2.47 -13.49 -7.89
N CYS A 256 2.35 -13.37 -6.56
CA CYS A 256 3.46 -13.60 -5.64
C CYS A 256 3.48 -15.04 -5.08
N LYS A 257 4.69 -15.62 -4.97
CA LYS A 257 4.92 -16.90 -4.27
C LYS A 257 4.87 -16.68 -2.76
N LYS A 258 4.49 -17.72 -2.01
CA LYS A 258 4.53 -17.69 -0.53
C LYS A 258 5.94 -17.98 -0.02
N ASN A 259 6.33 -17.31 1.05
CA ASN A 259 7.47 -17.71 1.87
C ASN A 259 7.18 -19.06 2.56
N VAL A 260 8.25 -19.82 2.81
CA VAL A 260 8.16 -21.09 3.56
C VAL A 260 7.91 -20.76 5.03
N LEU A 261 6.94 -21.42 5.65
CA LEU A 261 6.62 -21.19 7.07
C LEU A 261 7.82 -21.58 7.94
N SER A 262 8.24 -20.68 8.83
CA SER A 262 9.34 -20.95 9.76
C SER A 262 9.08 -20.36 11.14
N LYS A 263 9.42 -21.11 12.20
CA LYS A 263 9.41 -20.62 13.58
C LYS A 263 10.69 -19.87 13.96
N ILE A 264 11.75 -19.99 13.15
CA ILE A 264 13.04 -19.34 13.34
C ILE A 264 13.31 -18.48 12.11
N ILE A 265 13.56 -17.19 12.32
CA ILE A 265 13.72 -16.23 11.23
C ILE A 265 15.09 -15.57 11.35
N ASP A 266 15.89 -15.75 10.30
CA ASP A 266 17.16 -15.05 10.11
C ASP A 266 16.88 -13.69 9.45
N LEU A 267 16.38 -12.73 10.24
CA LEU A 267 16.04 -11.38 9.75
C LEU A 267 17.26 -10.69 9.15
N ASP A 268 18.44 -10.86 9.76
CA ASP A 268 19.68 -10.29 9.26
C ASP A 268 20.08 -10.89 7.91
N GLY A 269 19.96 -12.22 7.76
CA GLY A 269 20.25 -12.89 6.50
C GLY A 269 19.26 -12.53 5.37
N ILE A 270 17.97 -12.39 5.69
CA ILE A 270 16.96 -11.90 4.73
C ILE A 270 17.29 -10.47 4.30
N TRP A 271 17.54 -9.59 5.27
CA TRP A 271 17.81 -8.18 5.03
C TRP A 271 19.10 -7.93 4.24
N GLN A 272 20.14 -8.74 4.48
CA GLN A 272 21.41 -8.68 3.75
C GLN A 272 21.40 -9.46 2.42
N GLY A 273 20.32 -10.19 2.12
CA GLY A 273 20.20 -11.01 0.90
C GLY A 273 21.03 -12.29 0.92
N THR A 274 21.44 -12.79 2.09
CA THR A 274 22.14 -14.08 2.25
C THR A 274 21.19 -15.24 2.51
N ARG A 275 19.88 -14.97 2.63
CA ARG A 275 18.80 -15.96 2.78
C ARG A 275 17.73 -15.75 1.71
N ASP A 276 17.19 -16.86 1.21
CA ASP A 276 16.09 -16.85 0.27
C ASP A 276 14.84 -16.26 0.91
N PHE A 277 14.32 -15.20 0.31
CA PHE A 277 13.11 -14.52 0.73
C PHE A 277 12.33 -14.06 -0.50
N PHE A 278 11.06 -14.44 -0.61
CA PHE A 278 10.19 -13.95 -1.67
C PHE A 278 9.66 -12.57 -1.30
N ALA A 279 10.44 -11.53 -1.61
CA ALA A 279 10.07 -10.13 -1.35
C ALA A 279 8.85 -9.64 -2.13
N CYS A 280 8.36 -10.41 -3.11
CA CYS A 280 7.28 -10.01 -4.02
C CYS A 280 6.09 -9.34 -3.33
N ASN A 281 5.54 -9.91 -2.24
CA ASN A 281 4.43 -9.29 -1.51
C ASN A 281 4.82 -7.91 -0.97
N HIS A 282 5.96 -7.82 -0.28
CA HIS A 282 6.45 -6.58 0.33
C HIS A 282 6.72 -5.47 -0.69
N LEU A 283 7.15 -5.85 -1.89
CA LEU A 283 7.42 -4.93 -3.00
C LEU A 283 6.15 -4.45 -3.73
N ARG A 284 4.99 -5.12 -3.55
CA ARG A 284 3.76 -4.76 -4.28
C ARG A 284 3.20 -3.40 -3.90
N SER A 285 3.41 -2.93 -2.68
CA SER A 285 2.94 -1.64 -2.21
C SER A 285 3.43 -0.49 -3.10
N TYR A 286 4.73 -0.40 -3.40
CA TYR A 286 5.24 0.63 -4.32
C TYR A 286 4.90 0.35 -5.78
N LYS A 287 4.71 -0.91 -6.20
CA LYS A 287 4.27 -1.23 -7.56
C LYS A 287 2.84 -0.74 -7.81
N TYR A 288 1.95 -0.95 -6.85
CA TYR A 288 0.58 -0.41 -6.91
C TYR A 288 0.58 1.11 -6.82
N TYR A 289 1.35 1.70 -5.90
CA TYR A 289 1.46 3.16 -5.81
C TYR A 289 1.94 3.76 -7.12
N THR A 290 3.00 3.21 -7.73
CA THR A 290 3.55 3.71 -9.00
C THR A 290 2.52 3.64 -10.12
N GLU A 291 1.76 2.54 -10.24
CA GLU A 291 0.70 2.45 -11.24
C GLU A 291 -0.48 3.39 -10.94
N SER A 292 -0.81 3.62 -9.67
CA SER A 292 -1.91 4.51 -9.28
C SER A 292 -1.72 5.97 -9.75
N ILE A 293 -0.47 6.39 -10.02
CA ILE A 293 -0.14 7.71 -10.56
C ILE A 293 -0.77 7.90 -11.95
N THR A 294 -0.67 6.89 -12.81
CA THR A 294 -1.14 6.93 -14.20
C THR A 294 -2.52 6.28 -14.39
N SER A 295 -2.91 5.36 -13.52
CA SER A 295 -4.20 4.62 -13.57
C SER A 295 -5.18 5.13 -12.51
N ARG A 296 -5.60 6.38 -12.64
CA ARG A 296 -6.33 7.15 -11.61
C ARG A 296 -7.53 6.43 -10.99
N GLU A 297 -8.34 5.72 -11.79
CA GLU A 297 -9.61 5.13 -11.31
C GLU A 297 -9.53 3.63 -11.00
N GLY A 298 -8.34 3.05 -11.15
CA GLY A 298 -8.13 1.59 -11.08
C GLY A 298 -7.98 1.01 -9.68
N PHE A 299 -8.03 1.82 -8.63
CA PHE A 299 -7.66 1.42 -7.26
C PHE A 299 -8.65 1.94 -6.21
N ILE A 300 -9.95 1.79 -6.48
CA ILE A 300 -11.01 2.21 -5.57
C ILE A 300 -11.02 1.33 -4.30
N GLY A 301 -10.82 1.94 -3.13
CA GLY A 301 -10.88 1.28 -1.83
C GLY A 301 -12.28 1.30 -1.22
N PHE A 302 -12.84 0.13 -0.93
CA PHE A 302 -14.16 -0.03 -0.32
C PHE A 302 -14.04 -0.15 1.19
N LYS A 303 -14.79 0.67 1.94
CA LYS A 303 -14.78 0.64 3.41
C LYS A 303 -15.49 -0.60 3.91
N THR A 304 -14.73 -1.53 4.50
CA THR A 304 -15.23 -2.78 5.07
C THR A 304 -14.22 -3.36 6.07
N ASN A 305 -14.64 -4.36 6.85
CA ASN A 305 -13.86 -4.86 7.97
C ASN A 305 -12.90 -6.02 7.61
N SER A 306 -13.11 -6.69 6.48
CA SER A 306 -12.29 -7.83 6.06
C SER A 306 -12.38 -8.09 4.56
N GLN A 307 -11.39 -8.82 4.02
CA GLN A 307 -11.41 -9.30 2.63
C GLN A 307 -12.61 -10.21 2.36
N SER A 308 -13.02 -11.03 3.33
CA SER A 308 -14.22 -11.88 3.21
C SER A 308 -15.48 -11.03 3.03
N SER A 309 -15.60 -9.94 3.81
CA SER A 309 -16.70 -8.99 3.66
C SER A 309 -16.66 -8.29 2.29
N LEU A 310 -15.49 -7.88 1.79
CA LEU A 310 -15.39 -7.34 0.43
C LEU A 310 -15.90 -8.35 -0.62
N ASN A 311 -15.47 -9.61 -0.51
CA ASN A 311 -15.86 -10.69 -1.43
C ASN A 311 -17.37 -10.93 -1.46
N SER A 312 -18.07 -10.72 -0.34
CA SER A 312 -19.52 -10.83 -0.24
C SER A 312 -20.29 -9.52 -0.52
N GLY A 313 -19.59 -8.43 -0.85
CA GLY A 313 -20.19 -7.14 -1.25
C GLY A 313 -20.13 -6.02 -0.22
N GLY A 314 -19.41 -6.21 0.88
CA GLY A 314 -19.20 -5.20 1.90
C GLY A 314 -18.54 -3.94 1.34
N GLY A 315 -19.10 -2.78 1.70
CA GLY A 315 -18.64 -1.47 1.22
C GLY A 315 -19.03 -1.13 -0.22
N PHE A 316 -19.76 -2.01 -0.92
CA PHE A 316 -20.20 -1.80 -2.30
C PHE A 316 -21.67 -1.33 -2.39
N PRO A 317 -22.01 -0.42 -3.32
CA PRO A 317 -21.09 0.45 -4.06
C PRO A 317 -20.51 1.53 -3.11
N CYS A 318 -19.67 2.41 -3.65
CA CYS A 318 -19.20 3.56 -2.88
C CYS A 318 -20.37 4.39 -2.34
N PRO A 319 -20.24 4.94 -1.12
CA PRO A 319 -21.29 5.74 -0.51
C PRO A 319 -21.55 7.02 -1.30
N ARG A 320 -22.82 7.42 -1.39
CA ARG A 320 -23.21 8.71 -1.95
C ARG A 320 -22.67 9.83 -1.05
N GLY A 321 -22.06 10.86 -1.65
CA GLY A 321 -21.42 11.95 -0.92
C GLY A 321 -19.90 11.83 -0.94
N SER A 322 -19.29 11.22 0.08
CA SER A 322 -17.83 11.11 0.21
C SER A 322 -17.17 10.25 -0.87
N GLY A 323 -17.94 9.39 -1.55
CA GLY A 323 -17.40 8.38 -2.45
C GLY A 323 -16.50 7.39 -1.72
N CYS A 324 -15.60 6.74 -2.48
CA CYS A 324 -14.53 5.92 -1.95
C CYS A 324 -13.18 6.61 -2.16
N PRO A 325 -12.20 6.42 -1.27
CA PRO A 325 -10.83 6.83 -1.55
C PRO A 325 -10.20 5.98 -2.66
N LEU A 326 -9.27 6.59 -3.39
CA LEU A 326 -8.38 5.90 -4.31
C LEU A 326 -7.12 5.50 -3.54
N MET A 327 -6.75 4.22 -3.54
CA MET A 327 -5.48 3.78 -2.98
C MET A 327 -4.32 4.35 -3.80
N GLY A 328 -3.32 4.91 -3.10
CA GLY A 328 -2.09 5.41 -3.71
C GLY A 328 -2.10 6.92 -3.97
N HIS A 329 -1.60 7.34 -5.13
CA HIS A 329 -1.21 8.73 -5.39
C HIS A 329 -2.33 9.75 -5.12
N TYR A 330 -3.58 9.40 -5.43
CA TYR A 330 -4.75 10.28 -5.34
C TYR A 330 -5.59 10.10 -4.07
N ALA A 331 -5.08 9.41 -3.03
CA ALA A 331 -5.80 9.20 -1.77
C ALA A 331 -6.15 10.51 -1.04
N ASP A 332 -5.35 11.56 -1.24
CA ASP A 332 -5.55 12.91 -0.70
C ASP A 332 -6.74 13.67 -1.29
N ASN A 333 -7.35 13.16 -2.36
CA ASN A 333 -8.61 13.70 -2.89
C ASN A 333 -9.84 13.24 -2.10
N PHE A 334 -9.69 12.27 -1.19
CA PHE A 334 -10.81 11.75 -0.42
C PHE A 334 -11.22 12.74 0.67
N THR A 335 -12.50 13.11 0.69
CA THR A 335 -13.05 14.09 1.65
C THR A 335 -13.60 13.46 2.92
N GLY A 336 -13.72 12.13 2.97
CA GLY A 336 -14.28 11.38 4.11
C GLY A 336 -13.26 10.97 5.18
N VAL A 337 -12.11 11.62 5.22
CA VAL A 337 -11.04 11.35 6.20
C VAL A 337 -11.54 11.72 7.60
N THR A 338 -11.28 10.84 8.58
CA THR A 338 -11.62 11.06 9.99
C THR A 338 -10.37 11.09 10.86
N SER A 339 -10.50 11.55 12.11
CA SER A 339 -9.41 11.50 13.09
C SER A 339 -9.01 10.08 13.49
N SER A 340 -9.92 9.11 13.41
CA SER A 340 -9.63 7.69 13.59
C SER A 340 -9.17 7.04 12.30
N SER A 341 -8.23 6.09 12.39
CA SER A 341 -7.81 5.24 11.26
C SER A 341 -8.99 4.52 10.61
N GLN A 342 -9.04 4.56 9.29
CA GLN A 342 -10.10 3.96 8.48
C GLN A 342 -9.54 2.87 7.58
N ARG A 343 -10.19 1.70 7.60
CA ARG A 343 -9.77 0.53 6.85
C ARG A 343 -10.51 0.39 5.52
N PHE A 344 -9.78 0.14 4.43
CA PHE A 344 -10.32 -0.06 3.09
C PHE A 344 -9.75 -1.31 2.43
N TYR A 345 -10.57 -1.99 1.64
CA TYR A 345 -10.18 -3.18 0.88
C TYR A 345 -10.48 -2.99 -0.60
N LEU A 346 -9.67 -3.61 -1.46
CA LEU A 346 -9.83 -3.67 -2.90
C LEU A 346 -9.11 -4.91 -3.44
N ASN A 347 -9.35 -5.30 -4.69
CA ASN A 347 -8.58 -6.35 -5.35
C ASN A 347 -7.77 -5.74 -6.50
N THR A 348 -6.60 -6.31 -6.79
CA THR A 348 -5.72 -5.91 -7.89
C THR A 348 -5.40 -7.10 -8.79
N GLY A 349 -4.80 -6.81 -9.95
CA GLY A 349 -4.24 -7.82 -10.83
C GLY A 349 -3.02 -8.55 -10.27
N GLU A 350 -2.69 -9.67 -10.90
CA GLU A 350 -1.47 -10.45 -10.62
C GLU A 350 -0.22 -9.93 -11.35
N MET A 351 -0.39 -9.17 -12.42
CA MET A 351 0.69 -8.56 -13.18
C MET A 351 0.25 -7.16 -13.63
N LYS A 352 1.22 -6.34 -14.03
CA LYS A 352 0.94 -5.01 -14.59
C LYS A 352 0.13 -5.19 -15.90
N SER A 353 -1.01 -4.53 -16.11
CA SER A 353 -1.68 -3.53 -15.25
C SER A 353 -2.44 -4.15 -14.06
N PHE A 354 -2.16 -3.66 -12.86
CA PHE A 354 -2.77 -4.07 -11.60
C PHE A 354 -4.17 -3.49 -11.36
N SER A 355 -4.51 -2.36 -11.98
CA SER A 355 -5.78 -1.67 -11.84
C SER A 355 -7.00 -2.58 -12.06
N ARG A 356 -8.02 -2.48 -11.23
CA ARG A 356 -9.28 -3.21 -11.37
C ARG A 356 -10.50 -2.34 -11.15
N TRP A 357 -11.58 -2.67 -11.86
CA TRP A 357 -12.88 -2.02 -11.74
C TRP A 357 -13.90 -3.01 -11.19
N ARG A 358 -14.49 -2.71 -10.03
CA ARG A 358 -15.41 -3.63 -9.36
C ARG A 358 -16.85 -3.44 -9.83
N TYR A 359 -17.51 -4.53 -10.18
CA TYR A 359 -18.92 -4.57 -10.56
C TYR A 359 -19.68 -5.63 -9.76
N LYS A 360 -20.96 -5.35 -9.46
CA LYS A 360 -21.93 -6.36 -9.01
C LYS A 360 -22.75 -6.81 -10.21
N VAL A 361 -22.75 -8.10 -10.49
CA VAL A 361 -23.48 -8.69 -11.61
C VAL A 361 -24.52 -9.67 -11.06
N THR A 362 -25.79 -9.41 -11.35
CA THR A 362 -26.91 -10.30 -10.99
C THR A 362 -27.53 -10.84 -12.26
N VAL A 363 -27.56 -12.17 -12.41
CA VAL A 363 -28.06 -12.87 -13.60
C VAL A 363 -29.26 -13.71 -13.21
N GLN A 364 -30.39 -13.47 -13.87
CA GLN A 364 -31.54 -14.35 -13.83
C GLN A 364 -31.49 -15.28 -15.05
N ILE A 365 -31.50 -16.59 -14.81
CA ILE A 365 -31.34 -17.59 -15.87
C ILE A 365 -32.66 -18.21 -16.30
N THR A 366 -32.71 -18.72 -17.53
CA THR A 366 -33.73 -19.65 -18.01
C THR A 366 -33.05 -20.89 -18.57
N ALA A 367 -33.65 -22.05 -18.32
CA ALA A 367 -33.14 -23.33 -18.80
C ALA A 367 -34.26 -24.14 -19.43
N SER A 368 -33.96 -24.90 -20.48
CA SER A 368 -34.92 -25.86 -21.05
C SER A 368 -35.18 -27.04 -20.11
N ARG A 369 -34.24 -27.32 -19.22
CA ARG A 369 -34.31 -28.28 -18.11
C ARG A 369 -33.22 -27.99 -17.11
N ASP A 370 -33.44 -28.44 -15.88
CA ASP A 370 -32.42 -28.39 -14.84
C ASP A 370 -31.17 -29.15 -15.28
N THR A 371 -30.02 -28.50 -15.13
CA THR A 371 -28.71 -29.08 -15.46
C THR A 371 -27.66 -28.59 -14.46
N LYS A 372 -26.51 -29.25 -14.40
CA LYS A 372 -25.34 -28.76 -13.66
C LYS A 372 -24.39 -28.08 -14.63
N GLY A 373 -23.74 -27.01 -14.19
CA GLY A 373 -22.76 -26.30 -14.99
C GLY A 373 -22.37 -24.98 -14.36
N TYR A 374 -21.72 -24.14 -15.16
CA TYR A 374 -21.34 -22.79 -14.77
C TYR A 374 -21.70 -21.82 -15.89
N PHE A 375 -21.78 -20.54 -15.54
CA PHE A 375 -21.93 -19.50 -16.54
C PHE A 375 -21.09 -18.27 -16.23
N ASN A 376 -20.69 -17.63 -17.32
CA ASN A 376 -19.83 -16.47 -17.33
C ASN A 376 -20.54 -15.28 -17.96
N ILE A 377 -20.14 -14.09 -17.54
CA ILE A 377 -20.54 -12.82 -18.13
C ILE A 377 -19.31 -12.07 -18.64
N ALA A 378 -19.42 -11.48 -19.83
CA ALA A 378 -18.49 -10.48 -20.34
C ALA A 378 -19.23 -9.15 -20.55
N LEU A 379 -18.64 -8.06 -20.09
CA LEU A 379 -19.20 -6.71 -20.20
C LEU A 379 -18.66 -6.03 -21.45
N TYR A 380 -19.52 -5.31 -22.17
CA TYR A 380 -19.15 -4.51 -23.34
C TYR A 380 -19.68 -3.09 -23.15
N GLY A 381 -18.81 -2.11 -23.32
CA GLY A 381 -19.15 -0.70 -23.23
C GLY A 381 -18.49 0.13 -24.30
N THR A 382 -18.59 1.45 -24.16
CA THR A 382 -18.06 2.43 -25.11
C THR A 382 -16.55 2.41 -25.24
N SER A 383 -15.83 1.98 -24.20
CA SER A 383 -14.37 2.04 -24.14
C SER A 383 -13.69 0.66 -24.33
N GLY A 384 -14.48 -0.40 -24.55
CA GLY A 384 -13.95 -1.74 -24.77
C GLY A 384 -14.85 -2.83 -24.19
N ASN A 385 -14.24 -3.99 -23.91
CA ASN A 385 -14.91 -5.14 -23.30
C ASN A 385 -13.99 -5.86 -22.33
N THR A 386 -14.60 -6.64 -21.43
CA THR A 386 -13.87 -7.50 -20.50
C THR A 386 -13.66 -8.89 -21.07
N ARG A 387 -12.78 -9.67 -20.45
CA ARG A 387 -12.83 -11.14 -20.49
C ARG A 387 -14.12 -11.67 -19.85
N GLN A 388 -14.31 -12.98 -19.93
CA GLN A 388 -15.43 -13.67 -19.29
C GLN A 388 -15.15 -13.91 -17.80
N TYR A 389 -16.12 -13.58 -16.96
CA TYR A 389 -16.07 -13.78 -15.51
C TYR A 389 -17.14 -14.75 -15.07
N GLN A 390 -16.74 -15.80 -14.35
CA GLN A 390 -17.68 -16.78 -13.79
C GLN A 390 -18.52 -16.14 -12.69
N ILE A 391 -19.84 -16.23 -12.85
CA ILE A 391 -20.80 -15.68 -11.88
C ILE A 391 -21.32 -16.78 -10.95
N TYR A 392 -21.52 -17.99 -11.49
CA TYR A 392 -22.04 -19.11 -10.71
C TYR A 392 -21.56 -20.43 -11.30
N SER A 393 -21.36 -21.42 -10.43
CA SER A 393 -21.10 -22.82 -10.77
C SER A 393 -21.91 -23.70 -9.81
N GLY A 394 -22.69 -24.64 -10.35
CA GLY A 394 -23.60 -25.47 -9.57
C GLY A 394 -24.81 -25.92 -10.37
N SER A 395 -25.98 -25.93 -9.72
CA SER A 395 -27.24 -26.36 -10.33
C SER A 395 -27.94 -25.17 -11.03
N LEU A 396 -28.12 -25.27 -12.34
CA LEU A 396 -28.74 -24.26 -13.19
C LEU A 396 -30.24 -24.58 -13.34
N ARG A 397 -31.08 -23.83 -12.62
CA ARG A 397 -32.54 -23.97 -12.63
C ARG A 397 -33.20 -22.76 -13.27
N SER A 398 -34.19 -23.00 -14.13
CA SER A 398 -34.91 -21.90 -14.79
C SER A 398 -35.58 -20.99 -13.74
N GLY A 399 -35.41 -19.68 -13.89
CA GLY A 399 -35.94 -18.66 -12.98
C GLY A 399 -35.00 -18.31 -11.82
N ALA A 400 -33.93 -19.08 -11.57
CA ALA A 400 -32.97 -18.79 -10.51
C ALA A 400 -32.20 -17.50 -10.78
N SER A 401 -31.84 -16.79 -9.71
CA SER A 401 -31.03 -15.57 -9.76
C SER A 401 -29.73 -15.77 -8.98
N HIS A 402 -28.62 -15.44 -9.61
CA HIS A 402 -27.29 -15.55 -9.01
C HIS A 402 -26.56 -14.22 -9.10
N THR A 403 -25.82 -13.89 -8.05
CA THR A 403 -25.08 -12.63 -7.96
C THR A 403 -23.61 -12.92 -7.67
N ALA A 404 -22.72 -12.20 -8.34
CA ALA A 404 -21.29 -12.18 -8.03
C ALA A 404 -20.74 -10.75 -8.08
N PHE A 405 -19.66 -10.54 -7.34
CA PHE A 405 -18.83 -9.34 -7.45
C PHE A 405 -17.59 -9.69 -8.25
N ILE A 406 -17.33 -8.93 -9.31
CA ILE A 406 -16.22 -9.17 -10.22
C ILE A 406 -15.30 -7.96 -10.28
N ASP A 407 -14.00 -8.21 -10.36
CA ASP A 407 -12.97 -7.19 -10.52
C ASP A 407 -12.39 -7.31 -11.93
N VAL A 408 -12.81 -6.39 -12.81
CA VAL A 408 -12.48 -6.42 -14.24
C VAL A 408 -11.20 -5.66 -14.55
N GLU A 409 -10.49 -6.09 -15.59
CA GLU A 409 -9.16 -5.61 -15.98
C GLU A 409 -9.16 -4.26 -16.72
N ALA A 410 -10.32 -3.75 -17.12
CA ALA A 410 -10.43 -2.53 -17.93
C ALA A 410 -11.66 -1.70 -17.54
N ASP A 411 -11.53 -0.38 -17.65
CA ASP A 411 -12.67 0.52 -17.69
C ASP A 411 -13.39 0.39 -19.04
N VAL A 412 -14.56 -0.23 -19.04
CA VAL A 412 -15.37 -0.42 -20.25
C VAL A 412 -16.25 0.80 -20.57
N GLY A 413 -16.24 1.84 -19.74
CA GLY A 413 -17.06 3.03 -19.92
C GLY A 413 -18.56 2.74 -19.76
N THR A 414 -19.39 3.38 -20.59
CA THR A 414 -20.85 3.19 -20.53
C THR A 414 -21.21 1.82 -21.10
N LEU A 415 -21.86 0.97 -20.31
CA LEU A 415 -22.24 -0.37 -20.74
C LEU A 415 -23.32 -0.33 -21.83
N THR A 416 -23.11 -1.08 -22.90
CA THR A 416 -24.01 -1.13 -24.07
C THR A 416 -24.67 -2.50 -24.25
N ARG A 417 -23.97 -3.57 -23.87
CA ARG A 417 -24.45 -4.96 -23.92
C ARG A 417 -23.64 -5.84 -22.99
N VAL A 418 -24.18 -7.03 -22.72
CA VAL A 418 -23.44 -8.10 -22.04
C VAL A 418 -23.53 -9.38 -22.85
N LYS A 419 -22.53 -10.25 -22.69
CA LYS A 419 -22.56 -11.59 -23.25
C LYS A 419 -22.60 -12.63 -22.14
N PHE A 420 -23.54 -13.56 -22.27
CA PHE A 420 -23.69 -14.73 -21.41
C PHE A 420 -23.14 -15.95 -22.14
N LEU A 421 -22.34 -16.76 -21.43
CA LEU A 421 -21.86 -18.06 -21.90
C LEU A 421 -22.06 -19.07 -20.78
N TRP A 422 -22.52 -20.27 -21.11
CA TRP A 422 -22.59 -21.35 -20.15
C TRP A 422 -21.95 -22.62 -20.72
N ASP A 423 -21.46 -23.44 -19.81
CA ASP A 423 -20.88 -24.76 -20.08
C ASP A 423 -21.17 -25.68 -18.89
N ASN A 424 -21.05 -26.98 -19.09
CA ASN A 424 -21.33 -28.00 -18.10
C ASN A 424 -20.22 -29.07 -17.99
N ASN A 425 -19.14 -29.04 -18.79
CA ASN A 425 -18.02 -29.99 -18.76
C ASN A 425 -18.41 -31.48 -18.73
N ILE A 426 -19.63 -31.85 -19.14
CA ILE A 426 -20.17 -33.21 -19.09
C ILE A 426 -20.77 -33.54 -20.46
N ILE A 427 -20.58 -34.77 -20.94
CA ILE A 427 -21.22 -35.23 -22.18
C ILE A 427 -22.74 -35.24 -21.98
N ASN A 428 -23.44 -34.30 -22.61
CA ASN A 428 -24.88 -34.12 -22.47
C ASN A 428 -25.64 -34.65 -23.70
N VAL A 429 -26.07 -35.91 -23.63
CA VAL A 429 -26.92 -36.55 -24.67
C VAL A 429 -28.23 -35.79 -24.90
N LEU A 430 -28.73 -35.11 -23.87
CA LEU A 430 -30.01 -34.39 -23.87
C LEU A 430 -29.91 -32.94 -24.38
N LEU A 431 -28.70 -32.47 -24.70
CA LEU A 431 -28.41 -31.14 -25.26
C LEU A 431 -29.22 -29.99 -24.60
N PRO A 432 -29.11 -29.79 -23.26
CA PRO A 432 -29.82 -28.72 -22.59
C PRO A 432 -29.47 -27.36 -23.20
N LYS A 433 -30.38 -26.40 -23.09
CA LYS A 433 -30.13 -25.00 -23.44
C LYS A 433 -30.36 -24.12 -22.23
N VAL A 434 -29.41 -23.23 -21.96
CA VAL A 434 -29.48 -22.26 -20.87
C VAL A 434 -29.27 -20.87 -21.48
N GLY A 435 -29.95 -19.88 -20.92
CA GLY A 435 -29.75 -18.47 -21.25
C GLY A 435 -29.96 -17.60 -20.02
N ALA A 436 -29.68 -16.32 -20.15
CA ALA A 436 -30.05 -15.28 -19.20
C ALA A 436 -31.30 -14.56 -19.71
N THR A 437 -32.31 -14.44 -18.83
CA THR A 437 -33.49 -13.61 -19.09
C THR A 437 -33.20 -12.15 -18.81
N SER A 438 -32.46 -11.89 -17.74
CA SER A 438 -31.93 -10.57 -17.43
C SER A 438 -30.58 -10.62 -16.76
N VAL A 439 -29.78 -9.59 -17.02
CA VAL A 439 -28.50 -9.33 -16.36
C VAL A 439 -28.53 -7.90 -15.86
N THR A 440 -28.38 -7.70 -14.55
CA THR A 440 -28.23 -6.37 -13.95
C THR A 440 -26.78 -6.19 -13.56
N VAL A 441 -26.17 -5.08 -13.99
CA VAL A 441 -24.78 -4.74 -13.72
C VAL A 441 -24.74 -3.39 -13.01
N GLN A 442 -24.20 -3.39 -11.79
CA GLN A 442 -23.98 -2.17 -11.01
C GLN A 442 -22.48 -1.87 -10.92
N TYR A 443 -22.09 -0.63 -11.17
CA TYR A 443 -20.71 -0.18 -11.07
C TYR A 443 -20.38 0.29 -9.64
N GLY A 444 -19.20 -0.09 -9.14
CA GLY A 444 -18.81 0.17 -7.76
C GLY A 444 -18.54 1.63 -7.43
N LYS A 445 -18.05 2.44 -8.38
CA LYS A 445 -17.62 3.82 -8.13
C LYS A 445 -18.77 4.76 -7.78
N ASP A 446 -19.85 4.70 -8.56
CA ASP A 446 -20.98 5.64 -8.46
C ASP A 446 -22.33 4.93 -8.22
N GLY A 447 -22.33 3.60 -8.15
CA GLY A 447 -23.54 2.80 -7.95
C GLY A 447 -24.47 2.78 -9.16
N ARG A 448 -24.04 3.29 -10.32
CA ARG A 448 -24.84 3.28 -11.56
C ARG A 448 -25.17 1.85 -11.97
N SER A 449 -26.43 1.62 -12.31
CA SER A 449 -26.95 0.31 -12.65
C SER A 449 -27.47 0.27 -14.09
N TYR A 450 -27.22 -0.84 -14.77
CA TYR A 450 -27.67 -1.13 -16.12
C TYR A 450 -28.40 -2.47 -16.11
N ARG A 451 -29.54 -2.56 -16.78
CA ARG A 451 -30.25 -3.83 -16.96
C ARG A 451 -30.20 -4.22 -18.43
N PHE A 452 -29.98 -5.51 -18.66
CA PHE A 452 -29.94 -6.10 -19.99
C PHE A 452 -30.91 -7.26 -20.03
N CYS A 453 -31.68 -7.39 -21.11
CA CYS A 453 -32.69 -8.44 -21.27
C CYS A 453 -32.39 -9.28 -22.51
N GLY A 454 -32.82 -10.54 -22.45
CA GLY A 454 -32.79 -11.49 -23.56
C GLY A 454 -33.82 -12.57 -23.35
N ASN A 455 -34.34 -13.16 -24.43
CA ASN A 455 -35.36 -14.20 -24.34
C ASN A 455 -34.87 -15.57 -24.84
N ASP A 456 -33.62 -15.63 -25.32
CA ASP A 456 -33.06 -16.81 -25.95
C ASP A 456 -32.51 -17.81 -24.94
N ARG A 457 -32.52 -19.09 -25.34
CA ARG A 457 -31.75 -20.17 -24.71
C ARG A 457 -30.72 -20.66 -25.71
N VAL A 458 -29.46 -20.72 -25.30
CA VAL A 458 -28.35 -21.11 -26.16
C VAL A 458 -27.81 -22.48 -25.78
N LYS A 459 -27.24 -23.20 -26.74
CA LYS A 459 -26.48 -24.43 -26.46
C LYS A 459 -25.25 -24.08 -25.61
N GLU A 460 -24.63 -25.09 -25.01
CA GLU A 460 -23.32 -24.92 -24.36
C GLU A 460 -22.31 -24.29 -25.32
N ASN A 461 -21.40 -23.48 -24.79
CA ASN A 461 -20.37 -22.80 -25.58
C ASN A 461 -20.87 -21.86 -26.70
N VAL A 462 -22.16 -21.50 -26.68
CA VAL A 462 -22.73 -20.48 -27.58
C VAL A 462 -23.00 -19.19 -26.81
N LEU A 463 -22.50 -18.06 -27.32
CA LEU A 463 -22.68 -16.75 -26.69
C LEU A 463 -24.10 -16.22 -26.93
N GLN A 464 -24.79 -15.88 -25.85
CA GLN A 464 -26.01 -15.08 -25.89
C GLN A 464 -25.67 -13.60 -25.67
N THR A 465 -26.12 -12.71 -26.55
CA THR A 465 -25.95 -11.25 -26.36
C THR A 465 -27.24 -10.66 -25.79
N LEU A 466 -27.15 -9.95 -24.68
CA LEU A 466 -28.27 -9.22 -24.07
C LEU A 466 -28.06 -7.72 -24.28
N ARG A 467 -29.15 -7.01 -24.58
CA ARG A 467 -29.17 -5.55 -24.84
C ARG A 467 -29.95 -4.83 -23.75
N LEU A 468 -29.74 -3.52 -23.65
CA LEU A 468 -30.36 -2.67 -22.63
C LEU A 468 -31.90 -2.80 -22.63
N CYS A 469 -32.44 -2.84 -21.41
CA CYS A 469 -33.82 -2.74 -20.99
C CYS A 469 -33.82 -2.12 -19.58
#